data_AF-A0A2V9ZPE8-F1
#
_entry.id   AF-A0A2V9ZPE8-F1
#
_cell.length_a   1.000
_cell.length_b   1.000
_cell.length_c   1.000
_cell.angle_alpha   90.00
_cell.angle_beta   90.00
_cell.angle_gamma   90.00
#
_symmetry.space_group_name_H-M   'P 1'
#
loop_
_entity.id
_entity.type
_entity.pdbx_description
1 polymer ?
#
loop_
_entity_poly.entity_id
_entity_poly.type
_entity_poly.pdbx_seq_one_letter_code
_entity_poly.pdbx_strand_id
1 'polypeptide(L)'
;MFEKLANIFRVPDLRKRVLFTLAMLAVYRLGGHIPTPGVNADALQRAFEQYQGGALGFIDMFSGGNLRRLTIFALGIMPYITASIILQLLTVVYEPLAKLQKEGELGRKKITQWTRYLTVVLSALQSLGIAWQLMRMQAAGGEAVVVNPGTGFVLLAMLTMTAGSVFIMWLGEQITER
;
A
#
# COMPACT_ATOMS: atom_id res chain seq x y z
N MET A 1 30.64 8.41 -12.71
CA MET A 1 29.42 8.02 -11.94
C MET A 1 29.68 8.05 -10.43
N PHE A 2 30.75 7.42 -9.93
CA PHE A 2 31.09 7.41 -8.50
C PHE A 2 31.33 8.81 -7.90
N GLU A 3 31.90 9.75 -8.64
CA GLU A 3 32.04 11.14 -8.16
C GLU A 3 30.70 11.86 -7.99
N LYS A 4 29.69 11.55 -8.82
CA LYS A 4 28.34 12.10 -8.66
C LYS A 4 27.66 11.55 -7.41
N LEU A 5 27.89 10.27 -7.09
CA LEU A 5 27.46 9.64 -5.83
C LEU A 5 28.16 10.26 -4.61
N ALA A 6 29.47 10.52 -4.69
CA ALA A 6 30.21 11.19 -3.61
C ALA A 6 29.77 12.65 -3.41
N ASN A 7 29.41 13.36 -4.49
CA ASN A 7 28.92 14.73 -4.42
C ASN A 7 27.54 14.86 -3.77
N ILE A 8 26.69 13.82 -3.83
CA ILE A 8 25.41 13.79 -3.09
C ILE A 8 25.63 13.93 -1.57
N PHE A 9 26.71 13.34 -1.04
CA PHE A 9 27.06 13.44 0.39
C PHE A 9 27.79 14.73 0.75
N ARG A 10 28.36 15.44 -0.23
CA ARG A 10 29.06 16.73 -0.03
C ARG A 10 28.10 17.91 0.00
N VAL A 11 27.03 17.89 -0.79
CA VAL A 11 26.04 18.96 -0.82
C VAL A 11 25.06 18.79 0.35
N PRO A 12 24.98 19.74 1.29
CA PRO A 12 24.20 19.58 2.52
C PRO A 12 22.70 19.38 2.28
N ASP A 13 22.13 19.99 1.23
CA ASP A 13 20.71 19.80 0.87
C ASP A 13 20.43 18.42 0.27
N LEU A 14 21.28 17.93 -0.64
CA LEU A 14 21.14 16.58 -1.20
C LEU A 14 21.29 15.52 -0.10
N ARG A 15 22.25 15.71 0.82
CA ARG A 15 22.42 14.83 1.98
C ARG A 15 21.16 14.78 2.86
N LYS A 16 20.52 15.92 3.13
CA LYS A 16 19.28 15.98 3.91
C LYS A 16 18.13 15.24 3.21
N ARG A 17 17.98 15.42 1.90
CA ARG A 17 16.96 14.71 1.10
C ARG A 17 17.17 13.21 1.13
N VAL A 18 18.39 12.74 0.86
CA VAL A 18 18.70 11.31 0.88
C VAL A 18 18.49 10.71 2.26
N LEU A 19 18.93 11.39 3.32
CA LEU A 19 18.72 10.91 4.70
C LEU A 19 17.23 10.85 5.05
N PHE A 20 16.44 11.84 4.62
CA PHE A 20 14.99 11.83 4.81
C PHE A 20 14.33 10.66 4.08
N THR A 21 14.67 10.43 2.80
CA THR A 21 14.15 9.30 2.04
C THR A 21 14.52 7.97 2.69
N LEU A 22 15.78 7.80 3.11
CA LEU A 22 16.21 6.58 3.82
C LEU A 22 15.47 6.40 5.16
N ALA A 23 15.25 7.48 5.91
CA ALA A 23 14.48 7.42 7.15
C ALA A 23 13.02 7.01 6.91
N MET A 24 12.36 7.56 5.88
CA MET A 24 10.99 7.18 5.52
C MET A 24 10.90 5.72 5.04
N LEU A 25 11.89 5.26 4.26
CA LEU A 25 11.98 3.85 3.86
C LEU A 25 12.20 2.92 5.08
N ALA A 26 12.98 3.35 6.07
CA ALA A 26 13.15 2.61 7.32
C ALA A 26 11.83 2.51 8.09
N VAL A 27 11.06 3.60 8.19
CA VAL A 27 9.72 3.60 8.81
C VAL A 27 8.78 2.65 8.09
N TYR A 28 8.75 2.68 6.75
CA TYR A 28 7.98 1.72 5.95
C TYR A 28 8.37 0.27 6.25
N ARG A 29 9.68 -0.01 6.34
CA ARG A 29 10.14 -1.37 6.67
C ARG A 29 9.84 -1.81 8.09
N LEU A 30 9.89 -0.91 9.07
CA LEU A 30 9.50 -1.22 10.44
C LEU A 30 8.01 -1.54 10.53
N GLY A 31 7.14 -0.76 9.86
CA GLY A 31 5.70 -1.07 9.85
C GLY A 31 5.37 -2.37 9.11
N GLY A 32 6.18 -2.78 8.14
CA GLY A 32 6.10 -4.13 7.52
C GLY A 32 6.47 -5.29 8.45
N HIS A 33 6.82 -5.04 9.71
CA HIS A 33 6.99 -6.07 10.75
C HIS A 33 5.87 -6.06 11.79
N ILE A 34 4.94 -5.10 11.71
CA ILE A 34 3.81 -4.99 12.64
C ILE A 34 2.63 -5.78 12.06
N PRO A 35 2.26 -6.94 12.64
CA PRO A 35 1.15 -7.74 12.15
C PRO A 35 -0.18 -7.04 12.43
N THR A 36 -1.18 -7.29 11.58
CA THR A 36 -2.54 -6.81 11.81
C THR A 36 -3.13 -7.52 13.02
N PRO A 37 -3.79 -6.79 13.95
CA PRO A 37 -4.42 -7.39 15.12
C PRO A 37 -5.43 -8.48 14.75
N GLY A 38 -5.40 -9.60 15.47
CA GLY A 38 -6.36 -10.70 15.32
C GLY A 38 -5.98 -11.77 14.28
N VAL A 39 -4.79 -11.66 13.66
CA VAL A 39 -4.30 -12.65 12.69
C VAL A 39 -3.05 -13.37 13.21
N ASN A 40 -3.04 -14.69 13.09
CA ASN A 40 -1.86 -15.51 13.33
C ASN A 40 -0.98 -15.52 12.07
N ALA A 41 0.14 -14.79 12.12
CA ALA A 41 1.06 -14.66 11.00
C ALA A 41 1.71 -15.99 10.59
N ASP A 42 1.97 -16.89 11.55
CA ASP A 42 2.59 -18.20 11.26
C ASP A 42 1.60 -19.16 10.59
N ALA A 43 0.33 -19.15 11.02
CA ALA A 43 -0.74 -19.89 10.37
C ALA A 43 -1.01 -19.34 8.96
N LEU A 44 -1.01 -18.01 8.81
CA LEU A 44 -1.16 -17.36 7.51
C LEU A 44 -0.02 -17.73 6.56
N GLN A 45 1.22 -17.73 7.03
CA GLN A 45 2.38 -18.08 6.21
C GLN A 45 2.29 -19.51 5.69
N ARG A 46 1.88 -20.46 6.55
CA ARG A 46 1.64 -21.86 6.16
C ARG A 46 0.51 -21.98 5.14
N ALA A 47 -0.57 -21.21 5.30
CA ALA A 47 -1.63 -21.15 4.30
C ALA A 47 -1.13 -20.55 2.97
N PHE A 48 -0.34 -19.48 3.03
CA PHE A 48 0.23 -18.82 1.85
C PHE A 48 1.15 -19.73 1.05
N GLU A 49 1.93 -20.60 1.71
CA GLU A 49 2.81 -21.56 1.05
C GLU A 49 2.03 -22.58 0.21
N GLN A 50 0.78 -22.88 0.56
CA GLN A 50 -0.11 -23.71 -0.27
C GLN A 50 -0.67 -22.97 -1.49
N TYR A 51 -0.76 -21.64 -1.44
CA TYR A 51 -1.30 -20.77 -2.50
C TYR A 51 -0.23 -19.91 -3.20
N GLN A 52 1.06 -20.21 -3.01
CA GLN A 52 2.18 -19.40 -3.49
C GLN A 52 2.27 -19.31 -5.03
N GLY A 53 1.58 -20.19 -5.75
CA GLY A 53 1.53 -20.18 -7.22
C GLY A 53 0.49 -19.19 -7.78
N GLY A 54 0.93 -18.31 -8.70
CA GLY A 54 0.04 -17.52 -9.55
C GLY A 54 -0.15 -16.06 -9.11
N ALA A 55 -1.35 -15.51 -9.31
CA ALA A 55 -1.66 -14.09 -9.13
C ALA A 55 -1.40 -13.58 -7.70
N LEU A 56 -1.58 -14.42 -6.68
CA LEU A 56 -1.31 -14.06 -5.29
C LEU A 56 0.18 -13.78 -5.01
N GLY A 57 1.09 -14.50 -5.64
CA GLY A 57 2.53 -14.26 -5.53
C GLY A 57 2.95 -12.92 -6.15
N PHE A 58 2.33 -12.54 -7.28
CA PHE A 58 2.54 -11.21 -7.86
C PHE A 58 2.06 -10.10 -6.92
N ILE A 59 0.87 -10.26 -6.31
CA ILE A 59 0.35 -9.26 -5.37
C ILE A 59 1.28 -9.13 -4.15
N ASP A 60 1.81 -10.24 -3.61
CA ASP A 60 2.74 -10.20 -2.47
C ASP A 60 4.06 -9.48 -2.82
N MET A 61 4.60 -9.68 -4.03
CA MET A 61 5.78 -8.97 -4.53
C MET A 61 5.56 -7.45 -4.55
N PHE A 62 4.41 -6.98 -5.06
CA PHE A 62 4.07 -5.56 -5.06
C PHE A 62 3.75 -5.00 -3.67
N SER A 63 3.35 -5.85 -2.72
CA SER A 63 3.18 -5.46 -1.32
C SER A 63 4.50 -5.40 -0.53
N GLY A 64 5.61 -5.89 -1.09
CA GLY A 64 6.92 -5.95 -0.43
C GLY A 64 7.05 -7.10 0.59
N GLY A 65 6.24 -8.15 0.44
CA GLY A 65 6.12 -9.29 1.38
C GLY A 65 5.19 -9.02 2.57
N ASN A 66 4.51 -7.88 2.57
CA ASN A 66 3.64 -7.45 3.66
C ASN A 66 2.31 -8.21 3.69
N LEU A 67 1.87 -8.76 2.55
CA LEU A 67 0.65 -9.54 2.45
C LEU A 67 0.84 -10.94 3.05
N ARG A 68 1.98 -11.61 2.80
CA ARG A 68 2.30 -12.93 3.37
C ARG A 68 2.29 -12.94 4.90
N ARG A 69 2.63 -11.82 5.54
CA ARG A 69 2.63 -11.64 7.00
C ARG A 69 1.42 -10.87 7.53
N LEU A 70 0.52 -10.48 6.63
CA LEU A 70 -0.62 -9.57 6.85
C LEU A 70 -0.33 -8.43 7.83
N THR A 71 0.65 -7.62 7.46
CA THR A 71 1.05 -6.46 8.26
C THR A 71 0.03 -5.33 8.13
N ILE A 72 0.19 -4.28 8.94
CA ILE A 72 -0.58 -3.04 8.79
C ILE A 72 -0.47 -2.44 7.37
N PHE A 73 0.59 -2.78 6.65
CA PHE A 73 0.88 -2.35 5.29
C PHE A 73 0.62 -3.43 4.23
N ALA A 74 -0.24 -4.42 4.52
CA ALA A 74 -0.53 -5.55 3.63
C ALA A 74 -0.97 -5.14 2.21
N LEU A 75 -1.71 -4.05 2.06
CA LEU A 75 -2.09 -3.50 0.74
C LEU A 75 -0.95 -2.74 0.05
N GLY A 76 0.05 -2.26 0.80
CA GLY A 76 1.12 -1.44 0.26
C GLY A 76 0.64 -0.15 -0.43
N ILE A 77 1.35 0.22 -1.49
CA ILE A 77 1.03 1.36 -2.36
C ILE A 77 0.10 0.98 -3.53
N MET A 78 -0.27 -0.29 -3.65
CA MET A 78 -1.09 -0.81 -4.76
C MET A 78 -2.44 -0.08 -4.94
N PRO A 79 -3.19 0.27 -3.87
CA PRO A 79 -4.45 1.00 -4.03
C PRO A 79 -4.24 2.37 -4.70
N TYR A 80 -3.13 3.05 -4.39
CA TYR A 80 -2.77 4.33 -4.99
C TYR A 80 -2.36 4.20 -6.46
N ILE A 81 -1.51 3.20 -6.77
CA ILE A 81 -1.12 2.91 -8.15
C ILE A 81 -2.38 2.62 -8.99
N THR A 82 -3.28 1.80 -8.46
CA THR A 82 -4.53 1.43 -9.13
C THR A 82 -5.43 2.65 -9.34
N ALA A 83 -5.63 3.49 -8.32
CA ALA A 83 -6.38 4.74 -8.43
C ALA A 83 -5.79 5.69 -9.49
N SER A 84 -4.46 5.79 -9.56
CA SER A 84 -3.77 6.64 -10.52
C SER A 84 -3.98 6.16 -11.95
N ILE A 85 -3.91 4.85 -12.19
CA ILE A 85 -4.15 4.23 -13.51
C ILE A 85 -5.61 4.44 -13.92
N ILE A 86 -6.57 4.24 -13.01
CA ILE A 86 -8.00 4.46 -13.29
C ILE A 86 -8.22 5.90 -13.76
N LEU A 87 -7.68 6.90 -13.06
CA LEU A 87 -7.84 8.30 -13.46
C LEU A 87 -7.08 8.64 -14.73
N GLN A 88 -5.89 8.08 -14.95
CA GLN A 88 -5.16 8.24 -16.22
C GLN A 88 -5.96 7.68 -17.40
N LEU A 89 -6.57 6.50 -17.26
CA LEU A 89 -7.43 5.94 -18.31
C LEU A 89 -8.70 6.77 -18.48
N LEU A 90 -9.30 7.25 -17.38
CA LEU A 90 -10.50 8.09 -17.43
C LEU A 90 -10.23 9.44 -18.12
N THR A 91 -9.01 9.99 -18.03
CA THR A 91 -8.65 11.20 -18.80
C THR A 91 -8.67 10.99 -20.32
N VAL A 92 -8.53 9.75 -20.80
CA VAL A 92 -8.60 9.44 -22.24
C VAL A 92 -10.05 9.32 -22.71
N VAL A 93 -10.93 8.78 -21.85
CA VAL A 93 -12.33 8.48 -22.20
C VAL A 93 -13.28 9.64 -21.88
N TYR A 94 -13.00 10.41 -20.84
CA TYR A 94 -13.89 11.46 -20.33
C TYR A 94 -13.33 12.87 -20.59
N GLU A 95 -13.97 13.58 -21.53
CA GLU A 95 -13.51 14.86 -22.08
C GLU A 95 -13.29 15.97 -21.01
N PRO A 96 -14.14 16.13 -19.97
CA PRO A 96 -13.88 17.13 -18.94
C PRO A 96 -12.62 16.84 -18.10
N LEU A 97 -12.30 15.57 -17.84
CA LEU A 97 -11.02 15.21 -17.18
C LEU A 97 -9.84 15.49 -18.11
N ALA A 98 -9.98 15.24 -19.42
CA ALA A 98 -8.97 15.55 -20.41
C ALA A 98 -8.68 17.06 -20.49
N LYS A 99 -9.73 17.89 -20.42
CA LYS A 99 -9.62 19.36 -20.35
C LYS A 99 -8.90 19.79 -19.08
N LEU A 100 -9.30 19.25 -17.93
CA LEU A 100 -8.65 19.51 -16.65
C LEU A 100 -7.16 19.17 -16.69
N GLN A 101 -6.76 18.06 -17.32
CA GLN A 101 -5.35 17.70 -17.46
C GLN A 101 -4.55 18.71 -18.32
N LYS A 102 -5.21 19.38 -19.28
CA LYS A 102 -4.62 20.41 -20.15
C LYS A 102 -4.52 21.79 -19.49
N GLU A 103 -5.21 22.04 -18.37
CA GLU A 103 -5.13 23.29 -17.59
C GLU A 103 -3.81 23.47 -16.83
N GLY A 104 -2.84 22.55 -16.99
CA GLY A 104 -1.51 22.66 -16.41
C GLY A 104 -1.44 22.25 -14.94
N GLU A 105 -0.75 23.02 -14.11
CA GLU A 105 -0.48 22.65 -12.71
C GLU A 105 -1.73 22.53 -11.84
N LEU A 106 -2.68 23.46 -11.99
CA LEU A 106 -3.92 23.47 -11.20
C LEU A 106 -4.77 22.22 -11.49
N GLY A 107 -4.86 21.85 -12.76
CA GLY A 107 -5.56 20.63 -13.19
C GLY A 107 -4.90 19.36 -12.68
N ARG A 108 -3.57 19.26 -12.75
CA ARG A 108 -2.81 18.13 -12.20
C ARG A 108 -3.01 17.98 -10.69
N LYS A 109 -3.03 19.07 -9.93
CA LYS A 109 -3.31 19.04 -8.48
C LYS A 109 -4.70 18.51 -8.19
N LYS A 110 -5.70 18.89 -8.98
CA LYS A 110 -7.09 18.42 -8.81
C LYS A 110 -7.25 16.93 -9.14
N ILE A 111 -6.59 16.45 -10.20
CA ILE A 111 -6.54 15.01 -10.53
C ILE A 111 -5.87 14.24 -9.38
N THR A 112 -4.77 14.74 -8.83
CA THR A 112 -4.08 14.12 -7.69
C THR A 112 -4.96 14.05 -6.45
N GLN A 113 -5.74 15.11 -6.16
CA GLN A 113 -6.74 15.08 -5.08
C GLN A 113 -7.77 13.98 -5.28
N TRP A 114 -8.29 13.81 -6.50
CA TRP A 114 -9.21 12.72 -6.82
C TRP A 114 -8.55 11.35 -6.72
N THR A 115 -7.28 11.22 -7.12
CA THR A 115 -6.51 9.98 -6.93
C THR A 115 -6.43 9.61 -5.46
N ARG A 116 -6.19 10.58 -4.57
CA ARG A 116 -6.16 10.35 -3.12
C ARG A 116 -7.51 9.87 -2.60
N TYR A 117 -8.62 10.52 -2.96
CA TYR A 117 -9.94 10.09 -2.52
C TYR A 117 -10.27 8.68 -3.03
N LEU A 118 -9.98 8.40 -4.29
CA LEU A 118 -10.19 7.09 -4.89
C LEU A 118 -9.34 6.02 -4.20
N THR A 119 -8.10 6.35 -3.80
CA THR A 119 -7.22 5.46 -3.05
C THR A 119 -7.82 5.03 -1.71
N VAL A 120 -8.39 5.98 -0.96
CA VAL A 120 -9.06 5.68 0.33
C VAL A 120 -10.24 4.74 0.11
N VAL A 121 -11.08 5.00 -0.90
CA VAL A 121 -12.24 4.15 -1.21
C VAL A 121 -11.79 2.75 -1.65
N LEU A 122 -10.82 2.66 -2.56
CA LEU A 122 -10.31 1.38 -3.03
C LEU A 122 -9.65 0.57 -1.92
N SER A 123 -8.84 1.20 -1.07
CA SER A 123 -8.22 0.52 0.08
C SER A 123 -9.25 0.02 1.09
N ALA A 124 -10.34 0.76 1.33
CA ALA A 124 -11.43 0.30 2.18
C ALA A 124 -12.16 -0.93 1.58
N LEU A 125 -12.47 -0.89 0.29
CA LEU A 125 -13.13 -2.01 -0.39
C LEU A 125 -12.23 -3.25 -0.49
N GLN A 126 -10.95 -3.07 -0.85
CA GLN A 126 -9.99 -4.17 -0.96
C GLN A 126 -9.68 -4.78 0.41
N SER A 127 -9.51 -3.96 1.45
CA SER A 127 -9.27 -4.46 2.81
C SER A 127 -10.48 -5.22 3.35
N LEU A 128 -11.71 -4.79 3.06
CA LEU A 128 -12.91 -5.55 3.41
C LEU A 128 -12.92 -6.93 2.74
N GLY A 129 -12.62 -6.99 1.44
CA GLY A 129 -12.53 -8.26 0.71
C GLY A 129 -11.47 -9.20 1.28
N ILE A 130 -10.29 -8.67 1.60
CA ILE A 130 -9.21 -9.45 2.24
C ILE A 130 -9.63 -9.90 3.65
N ALA A 131 -10.22 -9.03 4.46
CA ALA A 131 -10.69 -9.36 5.80
C ALA A 131 -11.74 -10.49 5.78
N TRP A 132 -12.66 -10.46 4.82
CA TRP A 132 -13.64 -11.54 4.61
C TRP A 132 -12.99 -12.85 4.19
N GLN A 133 -12.01 -12.80 3.28
CA GLN A 133 -11.27 -13.98 2.86
C GLN A 133 -10.47 -14.58 4.02
N LEU A 134 -9.84 -13.75 4.85
CA LEU A 134 -9.07 -14.18 6.03
C LEU A 134 -9.92 -14.95 7.04
N MET A 135 -11.15 -14.49 7.29
CA MET A 135 -12.07 -15.20 8.20
C MET A 135 -12.41 -16.61 7.72
N ARG A 136 -12.41 -16.84 6.40
CA ARG A 136 -12.71 -18.14 5.78
C ARG A 136 -11.47 -18.99 5.53
N MET A 137 -10.28 -18.40 5.70
CA MET A 137 -9.02 -19.05 5.44
C MET A 137 -8.62 -19.94 6.61
N GLN A 138 -8.25 -21.17 6.29
CA GLN A 138 -7.73 -22.15 7.22
C GLN A 138 -6.32 -22.54 6.76
N ALA A 139 -5.40 -22.66 7.71
CA ALA A 139 -4.07 -23.16 7.44
C ALA A 139 -4.08 -24.69 7.29
N ALA A 140 -2.97 -25.23 6.76
CA ALA A 140 -2.72 -26.66 6.72
C ALA A 140 -2.89 -27.27 8.12
N GLY A 141 -3.87 -28.17 8.29
CA GLY A 141 -4.24 -28.77 9.58
C GLY A 141 -5.51 -28.21 10.22
N GLY A 142 -6.25 -27.31 9.55
CA GLY A 142 -7.55 -26.80 10.02
C GLY A 142 -7.46 -25.66 11.04
N GLU A 143 -6.24 -25.15 11.31
CA GLU A 143 -6.02 -24.02 12.19
C GLU A 143 -6.58 -22.73 11.56
N ALA A 144 -7.44 -22.02 12.29
CA ALA A 144 -8.00 -20.76 11.82
C ALA A 144 -6.91 -19.68 11.76
N VAL A 145 -6.84 -18.95 10.65
CA VAL A 145 -5.89 -17.84 10.48
C VAL A 145 -6.27 -16.64 11.36
N VAL A 146 -7.56 -16.50 11.67
CA VAL A 146 -8.11 -15.46 12.53
C VAL A 146 -8.42 -16.04 13.90
N VAL A 147 -7.89 -15.41 14.95
CA VAL A 147 -8.02 -15.89 16.34
C VAL A 147 -9.49 -15.84 16.81
N ASN A 148 -10.19 -14.75 16.50
CA ASN A 148 -11.60 -14.54 16.85
C ASN A 148 -12.36 -14.05 15.60
N PRO A 149 -12.91 -14.96 14.78
CA PRO A 149 -13.66 -14.58 13.59
C PRO A 149 -14.96 -13.88 13.97
N GLY A 150 -15.25 -12.75 13.32
CA GLY A 150 -16.45 -11.97 13.56
C GLY A 150 -16.44 -10.62 12.84
N THR A 151 -17.59 -9.93 12.85
CA THR A 151 -17.74 -8.59 12.24
C THR A 151 -16.79 -7.56 12.87
N GLY A 152 -16.49 -7.68 14.17
CA GLY A 152 -15.51 -6.84 14.86
C GLY A 152 -14.09 -6.98 14.29
N PHE A 153 -13.66 -8.21 13.94
CA PHE A 153 -12.37 -8.43 13.30
C PHE A 153 -12.35 -7.79 11.89
N VAL A 154 -13.41 -7.95 11.11
CA VAL A 154 -13.49 -7.37 9.76
C VAL A 154 -13.32 -5.86 9.80
N LEU A 155 -14.04 -5.18 10.69
CA LEU A 155 -13.95 -3.72 10.82
C LEU A 155 -12.55 -3.29 11.30
N LEU A 156 -11.97 -4.01 12.26
CA LEU A 156 -10.63 -3.73 12.76
C LEU A 156 -9.56 -3.90 11.67
N ALA A 157 -9.61 -5.01 10.93
CA ALA A 157 -8.69 -5.29 9.82
C ALA A 157 -8.86 -4.29 8.68
N MET A 158 -10.10 -3.96 8.32
CA MET A 158 -10.43 -2.96 7.30
C MET A 158 -9.83 -1.60 7.68
N LEU A 159 -10.09 -1.11 8.90
CA LEU A 159 -9.55 0.17 9.38
C LEU A 159 -8.02 0.16 9.43
N THR A 160 -7.42 -0.92 9.92
CA THR A 160 -5.96 -1.05 10.05
C THR A 160 -5.27 -1.01 8.69
N MET A 161 -5.74 -1.83 7.74
CA MET A 161 -5.14 -1.91 6.39
C MET A 161 -5.40 -0.65 5.57
N THR A 162 -6.59 -0.05 5.71
CA THR A 162 -6.93 1.22 5.04
C THR A 162 -6.06 2.36 5.58
N ALA A 163 -5.96 2.50 6.91
CA ALA A 163 -5.10 3.50 7.53
C ALA A 163 -3.62 3.31 7.14
N GLY A 164 -3.15 2.05 7.12
CA GLY A 164 -1.80 1.73 6.67
C GLY A 164 -1.55 2.12 5.21
N SER A 165 -2.47 1.84 4.29
CA SER A 165 -2.33 2.22 2.88
C SER A 165 -2.35 3.75 2.68
N VAL A 166 -3.23 4.46 3.38
CA VAL A 166 -3.28 5.93 3.36
C VAL A 166 -1.99 6.54 3.92
N PHE A 167 -1.44 5.95 4.98
CA PHE A 167 -0.16 6.38 5.54
C PHE A 167 1.00 6.17 4.54
N ILE A 168 1.03 5.05 3.81
CA ILE A 168 2.04 4.81 2.77
C ILE A 168 1.92 5.82 1.64
N MET A 169 0.69 6.10 1.19
CA MET A 169 0.45 7.13 0.17
C MET A 169 1.02 8.48 0.64
N TRP A 170 0.71 8.88 1.87
CA TRP A 170 1.23 10.11 2.46
C TRP A 170 2.77 10.12 2.56
N LEU A 171 3.38 9.01 2.97
CA LEU A 171 4.85 8.88 2.99
C LEU A 171 5.46 9.09 1.60
N GLY A 172 4.86 8.51 0.56
CA GLY A 172 5.31 8.68 -0.82
C GLY A 172 5.24 10.13 -1.29
N GLU A 173 4.17 10.85 -0.93
CA GLU A 173 4.03 12.28 -1.22
C GLU A 173 5.11 13.10 -0.49
N GLN A 174 5.38 12.81 0.78
CA GLN A 174 6.43 13.51 1.55
C GLN A 174 7.84 13.29 0.99
N ILE A 175 8.15 12.09 0.50
CA ILE A 175 9.43 11.81 -0.18
C ILE A 175 9.57 12.62 -1.48
N THR A 176 8.46 12.85 -2.19
CA THR A 176 8.47 13.59 -3.46
C THR A 176 8.61 15.10 -3.23
N GLU A 177 8.02 15.62 -2.15
CA GLU A 177 8.02 17.04 -1.82
C GLU A 177 9.35 17.54 -1.23
N ARG A 178 10.07 16.69 -0.50
CA ARG A 178 11.28 17.09 0.26
C ARG A 178 12.59 16.80 -0.46
#